data_AF-A0A2G6D0D4-F1
#
_entry.id   AF-A0A2G6D0D4-F1
#
_cell.length_a   1.000
_cell.length_b   1.000
_cell.length_c   1.000
_cell.angle_alpha   90.00
_cell.angle_beta   90.00
_cell.angle_gamma   90.00
#
_symmetry.space_group_name_H-M   'P 1'
#
loop_
_entity.id
_entity.type
_entity.pdbx_description
1 polymer ?
#
loop_
_entity_poly.entity_id
_entity_poly.type
_entity_poly.pdbx_seq_one_letter_code
_entity_poly.pdbx_strand_id
1 'polypeptide(L)'
;MIEGRCFELYPLPDDWGNNTGEINEIISSAVDYKIALVQALKDFRDGKKYKKKPELSFPGIGIDLTSKFESLFYQQTENLIHDALAHINLEQPQEDMVNLYAALKAVVIRLFDQATESYQQEPKMLKALASSRRLLHKYLNELEAQGGNHESAKKA
;
A
#
# COMPACT_ATOMS: atom_id res chain seq x y z
N MET A 1 8.58 33.77 -4.71
CA MET A 1 7.66 32.87 -3.98
C MET A 1 8.40 31.54 -3.91
N ILE A 2 8.83 31.10 -2.73
CA ILE A 2 9.52 29.80 -2.59
C ILE A 2 8.40 28.78 -2.39
N GLU A 3 8.19 27.88 -3.36
CA GLU A 3 7.09 26.90 -3.37
C GLU A 3 7.32 25.70 -2.42
N GLY A 4 8.43 25.67 -1.70
CA GLY A 4 8.66 24.72 -0.61
C GLY A 4 10.15 24.64 -0.24
N ARG A 5 10.45 24.61 1.06
CA ARG A 5 11.76 24.20 1.59
C ARG A 5 11.53 22.92 2.38
N CYS A 6 12.06 21.80 1.92
CA CYS A 6 12.12 20.57 2.69
C CYS A 6 13.54 20.42 3.24
N PHE A 7 13.67 20.42 4.56
CA PHE A 7 14.88 20.05 5.26
C PHE A 7 14.52 18.94 6.24
N GLU A 8 15.04 17.74 5.97
CA GLU A 8 14.75 16.54 6.75
C GLU A 8 16.07 15.85 7.10
N LEU A 9 16.13 15.34 8.33
CA LEU A 9 17.26 14.58 8.85
C LEU A 9 16.80 13.15 9.10
N TYR A 10 17.47 12.19 8.47
CA TYR A 10 17.16 10.78 8.58
C TYR A 10 18.24 10.09 9.41
N PRO A 11 17.91 9.55 10.60
CA PRO A 11 18.82 8.68 11.32
C PRO A 11 18.90 7.35 10.56
N LEU A 12 20.08 7.01 10.07
CA LEU A 12 20.38 5.71 9.45
C LEU A 12 21.45 4.98 10.28
N PRO A 13 21.46 3.63 10.30
CA PRO A 13 22.46 2.85 11.01
C PRO A 13 23.85 3.06 10.40
N ASP A 14 24.92 2.98 11.19
CA ASP A 14 26.29 3.29 10.73
C ASP A 14 26.73 2.48 9.49
N ASP A 15 26.24 1.24 9.35
CA ASP A 15 26.57 0.33 8.24
C ASP A 15 25.61 0.41 7.04
N TRP A 16 24.75 1.44 6.97
CA TRP A 16 23.76 1.59 5.90
C TRP A 16 24.38 1.61 4.49
N GLY A 17 25.59 2.17 4.35
CA GLY A 17 26.27 2.31 3.06
C GLY A 17 26.66 0.97 2.44
N ASN A 18 26.87 -0.07 3.26
CA ASN A 18 27.18 -1.43 2.80
C ASN A 18 25.91 -2.26 2.54
N ASN A 19 24.77 -1.86 3.13
CA ASN A 19 23.49 -2.58 3.12
C ASN A 19 22.40 -1.76 2.41
N THR A 20 22.76 -1.15 1.28
CA THR A 20 21.82 -0.33 0.49
C THR A 20 20.72 -1.16 -0.17
N GLY A 21 20.93 -2.47 -0.35
CA GLY A 21 19.93 -3.37 -0.95
C GLY A 21 18.71 -3.51 -0.06
N GLU A 22 18.94 -3.77 1.22
CA GLU A 22 17.95 -3.97 2.28
C GLU A 22 17.12 -2.70 2.48
N ILE A 23 17.77 -1.54 2.53
CA ILE A 23 17.11 -0.24 2.64
C ILE A 23 16.21 0.03 1.42
N ASN A 24 16.70 -0.26 0.21
CA ASN A 24 15.91 -0.10 -1.01
C ASN A 24 14.72 -1.06 -1.04
N GLU A 25 14.86 -2.28 -0.53
CA GLU A 25 13.79 -3.26 -0.43
C GLU A 25 12.68 -2.78 0.52
N ILE A 26 13.04 -2.21 1.67
CA ILE A 26 12.09 -1.62 2.62
C ILE A 26 11.29 -0.51 1.96
N ILE A 27 11.98 0.44 1.32
CA ILE A 27 11.34 1.59 0.67
C ILE A 27 10.45 1.13 -0.49
N SER A 28 10.94 0.22 -1.34
CA SER A 28 10.19 -0.30 -2.48
C SER A 28 8.93 -1.03 -2.02
N SER A 29 9.05 -1.87 -0.99
CA SER A 29 7.91 -2.58 -0.42
C SER A 29 6.88 -1.61 0.17
N ALA A 30 7.31 -0.58 0.90
CA ALA A 30 6.41 0.44 1.43
C ALA A 30 5.66 1.19 0.32
N VAL A 31 6.33 1.49 -0.80
CA VAL A 31 5.70 2.07 -1.99
C VAL A 31 4.69 1.10 -2.61
N ASP A 32 4.97 -0.20 -2.62
CA ASP A 32 4.04 -1.19 -3.16
C ASP A 32 2.77 -1.32 -2.32
N TYR A 33 2.85 -1.24 -0.99
CA TYR A 33 1.67 -1.17 -0.11
C TYR A 33 0.78 0.04 -0.45
N LYS A 34 1.40 1.20 -0.71
CA LYS A 34 0.66 2.38 -1.19
C LYS A 34 0.00 2.14 -2.54
N ILE A 35 0.72 1.55 -3.49
CA ILE A 35 0.18 1.23 -4.82
C ILE A 35 -1.02 0.29 -4.68
N ALA A 36 -0.95 -0.71 -3.81
CA ALA A 36 -2.06 -1.63 -3.54
C ALA A 36 -3.31 -0.87 -3.06
N LEU A 37 -3.16 0.06 -2.11
CA LEU A 37 -4.26 0.92 -1.64
C LEU A 37 -4.86 1.74 -2.79
N VAL A 38 -4.02 2.44 -3.54
CA VAL A 38 -4.46 3.31 -4.64
C VAL A 38 -5.17 2.51 -5.73
N GLN A 39 -4.66 1.33 -6.09
CA GLN A 39 -5.29 0.47 -7.11
C GLN A 39 -6.64 -0.08 -6.65
N ALA A 40 -6.78 -0.46 -5.38
CA ALA A 40 -8.06 -0.88 -4.84
C ALA A 40 -9.08 0.28 -4.85
N LEU A 41 -8.67 1.50 -4.50
CA LEU A 41 -9.55 2.67 -4.56
C LEU A 41 -9.92 3.07 -5.99
N LYS A 42 -9.02 2.88 -6.97
CA LYS A 42 -9.32 3.05 -8.40
C LYS A 42 -10.34 2.02 -8.89
N ASP A 43 -10.18 0.75 -8.51
CA ASP A 43 -11.17 -0.31 -8.81
C ASP A 43 -12.56 0.05 -8.27
N PHE A 44 -12.61 0.63 -7.07
CA PHE A 44 -13.86 1.06 -6.44
C PHE A 44 -14.48 2.28 -7.13
N ARG A 45 -13.64 3.23 -7.55
CA ARG A 45 -14.04 4.42 -8.31
C ARG A 45 -14.64 4.07 -9.66
N ASP A 46 -13.96 3.21 -10.42
CA ASP A 46 -14.29 2.94 -11.81
C ASP A 46 -15.38 1.86 -11.96
N GLY A 47 -15.43 0.92 -11.01
CA GLY A 47 -16.28 -0.25 -11.12
C GLY A 47 -15.84 -1.19 -12.25
N LYS A 48 -16.67 -2.18 -12.58
CA LYS A 48 -16.36 -3.14 -13.67
C LYS A 48 -17.53 -3.35 -14.60
N LYS A 49 -17.22 -3.36 -15.90
CA LYS A 49 -18.16 -3.67 -16.99
C LYS A 49 -17.69 -4.92 -17.73
N TYR A 50 -18.48 -5.98 -17.69
CA TYR A 50 -18.18 -7.25 -18.34
C TYR A 50 -19.03 -7.42 -19.60
N LYS A 51 -18.42 -7.32 -20.78
CA LYS A 51 -19.12 -7.45 -22.09
C LYS A 51 -19.87 -8.78 -22.26
N LYS A 52 -19.31 -9.87 -21.72
CA LYS A 52 -19.85 -11.24 -21.85
C LYS A 52 -20.80 -11.65 -20.72
N LYS A 53 -20.85 -10.88 -19.62
CA LYS A 53 -21.62 -11.20 -18.39
C LYS A 53 -22.14 -9.91 -17.73
N PRO A 54 -23.16 -9.24 -18.32
CA PRO A 54 -23.66 -7.97 -17.84
C PRO A 54 -24.14 -8.03 -16.38
N GLU A 55 -24.65 -9.18 -15.92
CA GLU A 55 -25.12 -9.43 -14.54
C GLU A 55 -24.03 -9.30 -13.46
N LEU A 56 -22.76 -9.50 -13.86
CA LEU A 56 -21.59 -9.31 -12.99
C LEU A 56 -21.05 -7.87 -13.02
N SER A 57 -21.58 -7.02 -13.90
CA SER A 57 -21.14 -5.63 -13.99
C SER A 57 -21.70 -4.82 -12.83
N PHE A 58 -20.93 -3.85 -12.36
CA PHE A 58 -21.34 -2.93 -11.31
C PHE A 58 -20.78 -1.54 -11.58
N PRO A 59 -21.56 -0.49 -11.28
CA PRO A 59 -21.07 0.88 -11.33
C PRO A 59 -20.06 1.12 -10.20
N GLY A 60 -19.04 1.93 -10.47
CA GLY A 60 -18.19 2.51 -9.44
C GLY A 60 -18.78 3.79 -8.86
N ILE A 61 -18.14 4.33 -7.82
CA ILE A 61 -18.59 5.56 -7.15
C ILE A 61 -18.38 6.82 -7.99
N GLY A 62 -17.44 6.82 -8.94
CA GLY A 62 -17.11 7.96 -9.79
C GLY A 62 -16.38 9.13 -9.10
N ILE A 63 -16.23 9.10 -7.77
CA ILE A 63 -15.51 10.12 -7.00
C ILE A 63 -14.05 9.70 -6.82
N ASP A 64 -13.13 10.67 -6.95
CA ASP A 64 -11.71 10.42 -6.69
C ASP A 64 -11.40 10.42 -5.19
N LEU A 65 -11.17 9.24 -4.64
CA LEU A 65 -10.70 9.05 -3.26
C LEU A 65 -9.19 8.85 -3.19
N THR A 66 -8.52 8.56 -4.31
CA THR A 66 -7.12 8.12 -4.30
C THR A 66 -6.19 9.20 -3.75
N SER A 67 -6.36 10.44 -4.20
CA SER A 67 -5.47 11.55 -3.83
C SER A 67 -5.48 11.82 -2.32
N LYS A 68 -6.67 11.84 -1.71
CA LYS A 68 -6.84 12.04 -0.27
C LYS A 68 -6.21 10.90 0.54
N PHE A 69 -6.49 9.65 0.15
CA PHE A 69 -6.04 8.49 0.91
C PHE A 69 -4.58 8.12 0.65
N GLU A 70 -4.00 8.54 -0.48
CA GLU A 70 -2.55 8.51 -0.70
C GLU A 70 -1.82 9.48 0.24
N SER A 71 -2.31 10.72 0.39
CA SER A 71 -1.73 11.65 1.37
C SER A 71 -1.85 11.13 2.81
N LEU A 72 -3.00 10.56 3.18
CA LEU A 72 -3.20 9.96 4.50
C LEU A 72 -2.30 8.73 4.72
N PHE A 73 -2.01 7.96 3.67
CA PHE A 73 -1.06 6.86 3.75
C PHE A 73 0.31 7.40 4.18
N TYR A 74 0.88 8.36 3.44
CA TYR A 74 2.19 8.92 3.78
C TYR A 74 2.21 9.50 5.20
N GLN A 75 1.20 10.28 5.59
CA GLN A 75 1.11 10.84 6.94
C GLN A 75 1.08 9.79 8.06
N GLN A 76 0.46 8.62 7.81
CA GLN A 76 0.34 7.58 8.82
C GLN A 76 1.54 6.62 8.84
N THR A 77 2.28 6.51 7.73
CA THR A 77 3.43 5.59 7.61
C THR A 77 4.77 6.28 7.76
N GLU A 78 4.85 7.61 7.73
CA GLU A 78 6.11 8.37 7.83
C GLU A 78 6.93 7.96 9.06
N ASN A 79 6.35 8.11 10.26
CA ASN A 79 7.04 7.73 11.50
C ASN A 79 7.37 6.23 11.53
N LEU A 80 6.49 5.37 11.01
CA LEU A 80 6.71 3.93 10.97
C LEU A 80 7.95 3.58 10.13
N ILE A 81 8.10 4.20 8.96
CA ILE A 81 9.24 3.98 8.06
C ILE A 81 10.50 4.60 8.65
N HIS A 82 10.42 5.79 9.24
CA HIS A 82 11.58 6.44 9.88
C HIS A 82 12.08 5.60 11.05
N ASP A 83 11.19 5.14 11.93
CA ASP A 83 11.55 4.31 13.08
C ASP A 83 12.15 2.98 12.64
N ALA A 84 11.60 2.35 11.59
CA ALA A 84 12.15 1.12 11.03
C ALA A 84 13.55 1.34 10.43
N LEU A 85 13.74 2.40 9.63
CA LEU A 85 15.04 2.71 9.05
C LEU A 85 16.09 3.05 10.11
N ALA A 86 15.70 3.69 11.19
CA ALA A 86 16.62 4.09 12.26
C ALA A 86 17.12 2.91 13.11
N HIS A 87 16.28 1.89 13.31
CA HIS A 87 16.53 0.81 14.28
C HIS A 87 16.70 -0.57 13.64
N ILE A 88 16.63 -0.69 12.31
CA ILE A 88 16.74 -1.98 11.65
C ILE A 88 18.08 -2.64 11.95
N ASN A 89 18.01 -3.92 12.36
CA ASN A 89 19.18 -4.75 12.45
C ASN A 89 19.59 -5.22 11.05
N LEU A 90 20.58 -4.55 10.44
CA LEU A 90 21.06 -4.89 9.10
C LEU A 90 21.74 -6.28 9.01
N GLU A 91 22.17 -6.86 10.14
CA GLU A 91 22.69 -8.24 10.15
C GLU A 91 21.57 -9.29 10.06
N GLN A 92 20.37 -8.95 10.54
CA GLN A 92 19.18 -9.83 10.56
C GLN A 92 17.90 -9.04 10.27
N PRO A 93 17.76 -8.45 9.07
CA PRO A 93 16.71 -7.47 8.78
C PRO A 93 15.30 -8.09 8.70
N GLN A 94 15.22 -9.41 8.51
CA GLN A 94 13.96 -10.09 8.21
C GLN A 94 12.90 -9.94 9.31
N GLU A 95 13.29 -9.98 10.59
CA GLU A 95 12.33 -9.87 11.70
C GLU A 95 11.72 -8.46 11.77
N ASP A 96 12.55 -7.43 11.63
CA ASP A 96 12.12 -6.03 11.60
C ASP A 96 11.26 -5.73 10.37
N MET A 97 11.61 -6.30 9.21
CA MET A 97 10.83 -6.17 7.97
C MET A 97 9.45 -6.83 8.09
N VAL A 98 9.34 -8.01 8.71
CA VAL A 98 8.04 -8.67 8.95
C VAL A 98 7.13 -7.79 9.81
N ASN A 99 7.67 -7.20 10.88
CA ASN A 99 6.91 -6.31 11.76
C ASN A 99 6.46 -5.04 11.02
N LEU A 100 7.35 -4.43 10.24
CA LEU A 100 7.05 -3.26 9.42
C LEU A 100 5.94 -3.56 8.40
N TYR A 101 6.05 -4.67 7.68
CA TYR A 101 5.08 -5.06 6.64
C TYR A 101 3.70 -5.37 7.24
N ALA A 102 3.66 -6.02 8.41
CA ALA A 102 2.41 -6.23 9.13
C ALA A 102 1.74 -4.90 9.52
N ALA A 103 2.53 -3.92 9.98
CA ALA A 103 2.02 -2.59 10.32
C ALA A 103 1.54 -1.81 9.09
N LEU A 104 2.30 -1.83 7.98
CA LEU A 104 1.89 -1.22 6.72
C LEU A 104 0.59 -1.83 6.18
N LYS A 105 0.48 -3.16 6.20
CA LYS A 105 -0.75 -3.88 5.84
C LYS A 105 -1.95 -3.42 6.68
N ALA A 106 -1.78 -3.29 7.99
CA ALA A 106 -2.83 -2.81 8.89
C ALA A 106 -3.27 -1.38 8.55
N VAL A 107 -2.31 -0.48 8.26
CA VAL A 107 -2.61 0.89 7.81
C VAL A 107 -3.39 0.90 6.50
N VAL A 108 -2.96 0.12 5.50
CA VAL A 108 -3.62 0.03 4.20
C VAL A 108 -5.06 -0.47 4.34
N ILE A 109 -5.30 -1.53 5.11
CA ILE A 109 -6.64 -2.07 5.34
C ILE A 109 -7.51 -1.02 6.04
N ARG A 110 -7.00 -0.37 7.08
CA ARG A 110 -7.72 0.69 7.81
C ARG A 110 -8.09 1.86 6.90
N LEU A 111 -7.17 2.34 6.08
CA LEU A 111 -7.42 3.45 5.15
C LEU A 111 -8.46 3.08 4.09
N PHE A 112 -8.41 1.85 3.56
CA PHE A 112 -9.42 1.38 2.63
C PHE A 112 -10.81 1.30 3.29
N ASP A 113 -10.89 0.78 4.51
CA ASP A 113 -12.15 0.70 5.25
C ASP A 113 -12.71 2.10 5.55
N GLN A 114 -11.86 3.05 5.97
CA GLN A 114 -12.24 4.45 6.16
C GLN A 114 -12.73 5.11 4.86
N ALA A 115 -12.11 4.80 3.72
CA ALA A 115 -12.53 5.33 2.42
C ALA A 115 -13.90 4.80 1.97
N THR A 116 -14.24 3.59 2.38
CA THR A 116 -15.42 2.86 1.89
C THR A 116 -16.58 2.82 2.89
N GLU A 117 -16.36 3.23 4.13
CA GLU A 117 -17.32 3.19 5.24
C GLU A 117 -18.69 3.79 4.88
N SER A 118 -18.70 5.00 4.31
CA SER A 118 -19.94 5.69 3.95
C SER A 118 -20.78 4.96 2.90
N TYR A 119 -20.18 4.06 2.12
CA TYR A 119 -20.83 3.34 1.01
C TYR A 119 -21.26 1.91 1.39
N GLN A 120 -20.95 1.44 2.60
CA GLN A 120 -21.30 0.09 3.04
C GLN A 120 -22.82 -0.11 3.17
N GLN A 121 -23.57 0.97 3.40
CA GLN A 121 -25.03 0.93 3.54
C GLN A 121 -25.75 0.99 2.19
N GLU A 122 -25.06 1.25 1.08
CA GLU A 122 -25.66 1.35 -0.25
C GLU A 122 -25.64 0.00 -0.98
N PRO A 123 -26.79 -0.69 -1.20
CA PRO A 123 -26.81 -2.04 -1.78
C PRO A 123 -26.20 -2.11 -3.18
N LYS A 124 -26.31 -1.03 -3.95
CA LYS A 124 -25.72 -0.89 -5.29
C LYS A 124 -24.19 -0.87 -5.27
N MET A 125 -23.57 -0.45 -4.16
CA MET A 125 -22.11 -0.34 -4.00
C MET A 125 -21.46 -1.58 -3.39
N LEU A 126 -22.23 -2.49 -2.78
CA LEU A 126 -21.72 -3.71 -2.15
C LEU A 126 -20.89 -4.57 -3.11
N LYS A 127 -21.30 -4.69 -4.38
CA LYS A 127 -20.54 -5.45 -5.39
C LYS A 127 -19.18 -4.80 -5.71
N ALA A 128 -19.16 -3.47 -5.83
CA ALA A 128 -17.93 -2.73 -6.07
C ALA A 128 -17.00 -2.86 -4.87
N LEU A 129 -17.52 -2.66 -3.66
CA LEU A 129 -16.76 -2.79 -2.41
C LEU A 129 -16.16 -4.19 -2.26
N ALA A 130 -16.95 -5.23 -2.50
CA ALA A 130 -16.47 -6.62 -2.44
C ALA A 130 -15.38 -6.91 -3.50
N SER A 131 -15.53 -6.40 -4.73
CA SER A 131 -14.50 -6.52 -5.78
C SER A 131 -13.20 -5.85 -5.36
N SER A 132 -13.28 -4.59 -4.94
CA SER A 132 -12.10 -3.78 -4.63
C SER A 132 -11.40 -4.27 -3.36
N ARG A 133 -12.16 -4.71 -2.35
CA ARG A 133 -11.60 -5.38 -1.16
C ARG A 133 -10.89 -6.68 -1.53
N ARG A 134 -11.49 -7.50 -2.41
CA ARG A 134 -10.84 -8.73 -2.90
C ARG A 134 -9.56 -8.42 -3.66
N LEU A 135 -9.55 -7.36 -4.48
CA LEU A 135 -8.36 -6.91 -5.19
C LEU A 135 -7.27 -6.44 -4.23
N LEU A 136 -7.64 -5.67 -3.19
CA LEU A 136 -6.72 -5.24 -2.15
C LEU A 136 -6.04 -6.44 -1.47
N HIS A 137 -6.83 -7.38 -0.96
CA HIS A 137 -6.27 -8.58 -0.31
C HIS A 137 -5.42 -9.41 -1.27
N LYS A 138 -5.77 -9.46 -2.56
CA LYS A 138 -4.93 -10.11 -3.55
C LYS A 138 -3.54 -9.46 -3.61
N TYR A 139 -3.47 -8.14 -3.76
CA TYR A 139 -2.17 -7.44 -3.79
C TYR A 139 -1.40 -7.61 -2.47
N LEU A 140 -2.08 -7.48 -1.32
CA LEU A 140 -1.42 -7.65 -0.02
C LEU A 140 -0.84 -9.06 0.16
N ASN A 141 -1.56 -10.10 -0.27
CA ASN A 141 -1.06 -11.47 -0.22
C ASN A 141 0.10 -11.70 -1.19
N GLU A 142 0.09 -11.05 -2.36
CA GLU A 142 1.20 -11.10 -3.32
C GLU A 142 2.46 -10.44 -2.73
N LEU A 143 2.32 -9.33 -2.01
CA LEU A 143 3.42 -8.66 -1.30
C LEU A 143 3.98 -9.51 -0.16
N GLU A 144 3.13 -10.15 0.63
CA GLU A 144 3.56 -11.07 1.69
C GLU A 144 4.29 -12.30 1.12
N ALA A 145 3.86 -12.80 -0.03
CA ALA A 145 4.54 -13.91 -0.70
C ALA A 145 5.91 -13.50 -1.28
N GLN A 146 6.05 -12.24 -1.72
CA GLN A 146 7.31 -11.70 -2.25
C GLN A 146 8.31 -11.42 -1.12
N GLY A 147 7.86 -10.95 0.04
CA GLY A 147 8.69 -10.79 1.25
C GLY A 147 9.21 -12.11 1.86
N GLY A 148 8.88 -13.26 1.28
CA GLY A 148 9.44 -14.58 1.60
C GLY A 148 10.17 -15.28 0.44
N ASN A 149 10.20 -14.69 -0.76
CA ASN A 149 10.85 -15.27 -1.95
C ASN A 149 11.36 -14.14 -2.85
N HIS A 150 12.49 -13.54 -2.47
CA HIS A 150 13.22 -12.62 -3.35
C HIS A 150 14.07 -13.41 -4.37
N GLU A 151 13.47 -14.38 -5.06
CA GLU A 151 14.02 -14.89 -6.32
C GLU A 151 13.43 -14.06 -7.45
N SER A 152 14.12 -12.97 -7.75
CA SER A 152 13.85 -12.03 -8.84
C SER A 152 13.29 -12.74 -10.09
N ALA A 153 11.98 -12.59 -10.30
CA ALA A 153 11.34 -12.95 -11.54
C ALA A 153 11.93 -12.06 -12.66
N LYS A 154 12.97 -12.59 -13.32
CA LYS A 154 13.45 -12.09 -14.60
C LYS A 154 12.25 -11.90 -15.53
N LYS A 155 12.04 -10.66 -15.96
CA LYS A 155 11.16 -10.33 -17.09
C LYS A 155 11.50 -11.24 -18.27
N ALA A 156 10.50 -11.98 -18.74
CA ALA A 156 10.44 -12.57 -20.07
C ALA A 156 9.74 -11.59 -21.03
#